data_AF-A0A970RI90-F1
#
_entry.id   AF-A0A970RI90-F1
#
_cell.length_a   1.000
_cell.length_b   1.000
_cell.length_c   1.000
_cell.angle_alpha   90.00
_cell.angle_beta   90.00
_cell.angle_gamma   90.00
#
_symmetry.space_group_name_H-M   'P 1'
#
loop_
_entity.id
_entity.type
_entity.pdbx_description
1 polymer ?
#
loop_
_entity_poly.entity_id
_entity_poly.type
_entity_poly.pdbx_seq_one_letter_code
_entity_poly.pdbx_strand_id
1 'polypeptide(L)'
;MIELLQFDFMRNALWAALLCSALCGILGTMVVVKRYVILAGGVAHAAYGGVGLALYAGISPRVGAVGFSLALALFMAWVMLKKAARADSIIGVIWASGMAAGIIFADLTPGYGSDLMSYLFGSILAVTPEDLHLMAALLAAAMSVGIPWSREIAAFSYDEDFARTRGV
;
A
#
# COMPACT_ATOMS: atom_id res chain seq x y z
N MET A 1 32.95 6.93 1.69
CA MET A 1 31.54 6.95 2.14
C MET A 1 30.70 8.00 1.42
N ILE A 2 31.14 9.26 1.32
CA ILE A 2 30.38 10.32 0.60
C ILE A 2 30.30 10.07 -0.92
N GLU A 3 31.26 9.35 -1.51
CA GLU A 3 31.24 8.97 -2.94
C GLU A 3 30.00 8.16 -3.34
N LEU A 4 29.39 7.41 -2.41
CA LEU A 4 28.15 6.68 -2.68
C LEU A 4 26.99 7.60 -3.05
N LEU A 5 26.98 8.85 -2.55
CA LEU A 5 25.98 9.85 -2.87
C LEU A 5 26.13 10.40 -4.29
N GLN A 6 27.22 10.10 -4.99
CA GLN A 6 27.36 10.50 -6.40
C GLN A 6 26.49 9.65 -7.32
N PHE A 7 26.09 8.44 -6.92
CA PHE A 7 25.21 7.60 -7.72
C PHE A 7 23.74 8.00 -7.58
N ASP A 8 23.06 8.15 -8.71
CA ASP A 8 21.65 8.59 -8.73
C ASP A 8 20.72 7.57 -8.05
N PHE A 9 20.96 6.26 -8.22
CA PHE A 9 20.16 5.23 -7.55
C PHE A 9 20.27 5.31 -6.01
N MET A 10 21.44 5.71 -5.49
CA MET A 10 21.65 5.86 -4.04
C MET A 10 20.91 7.08 -3.51
N ARG A 11 20.95 8.20 -4.25
CA ARG A 11 20.17 9.40 -3.90
C ARG A 11 18.68 9.12 -3.93
N ASN A 12 18.19 8.42 -4.95
CA ASN A 12 16.79 8.02 -5.05
C ASN A 12 16.37 7.11 -3.89
N ALA A 13 17.20 6.13 -3.53
CA ALA A 13 16.94 5.24 -2.41
C ALA A 13 16.82 6.00 -1.08
N LEU A 14 17.68 7.00 -0.84
CA LEU A 14 17.62 7.84 0.36
C LEU A 14 16.35 8.70 0.40
N TRP A 15 16.01 9.34 -0.72
CA TRP A 15 14.77 10.12 -0.80
C TRP A 15 13.52 9.23 -0.66
N ALA A 16 13.52 8.04 -1.24
CA ALA A 16 12.45 7.07 -1.09
C ALA A 16 12.29 6.63 0.36
N ALA A 17 13.39 6.35 1.06
CA ALA A 17 13.38 6.01 2.49
C ALA A 17 12.80 7.15 3.34
N LEU A 18 13.19 8.40 3.06
CA LEU A 18 12.68 9.58 3.76
C LEU A 18 11.16 9.75 3.55
N LEU A 19 10.70 9.73 2.30
CA LEU A 19 9.27 9.86 1.98
C LEU A 19 8.45 8.71 2.57
N CYS A 20 8.95 7.47 2.45
CA CYS A 20 8.29 6.29 3.00
C CYS A 20 8.19 6.35 4.52
N SER A 21 9.27 6.72 5.23
CA SER A 21 9.25 6.86 6.70
C SER A 21 8.28 7.92 7.18
N ALA A 22 8.20 9.07 6.49
CA ALA A 22 7.22 10.12 6.80
C ALA A 22 5.78 9.61 6.61
N LEU A 23 5.50 8.95 5.48
CA LEU A 23 4.17 8.41 5.19
C LEU A 23 3.76 7.33 6.20
N CYS A 24 4.67 6.40 6.51
CA CYS A 24 4.48 5.35 7.51
C CYS A 24 4.29 5.91 8.91
N GLY A 25 4.98 7.01 9.28
CA GLY A 25 4.76 7.68 10.57
C GLY A 25 3.37 8.28 10.70
N ILE A 26 2.87 8.93 9.64
CA ILE A 26 1.54 9.56 9.64
C ILE A 26 0.45 8.49 9.66
N LEU A 27 0.48 7.54 8.70
CA LEU A 27 -0.59 6.55 8.54
C LEU A 27 -0.48 5.39 9.55
N GLY A 28 0.74 5.00 9.90
CA GLY A 28 0.99 3.83 10.75
C GLY A 28 0.44 3.98 12.16
N THR A 29 0.48 5.19 12.73
CA THR A 29 -0.12 5.46 14.05
C THR A 29 -1.62 5.14 14.06
N MET A 30 -2.35 5.61 13.04
CA MET A 30 -3.78 5.33 12.87
C MET A 30 -4.05 3.84 12.64
N VAL A 31 -3.26 3.20 11.78
CA VAL A 31 -3.39 1.76 11.47
C VAL A 31 -3.23 0.92 12.73
N VAL A 32 -2.28 1.26 13.61
CA VAL A 32 -2.04 0.53 14.86
C VAL A 32 -3.16 0.77 15.87
N VAL A 33 -3.56 2.02 16.10
CA VAL A 33 -4.62 2.36 17.07
C VAL A 33 -5.95 1.71 16.70
N LYS A 34 -6.32 1.73 15.42
CA LYS A 34 -7.54 1.09 14.90
C LYS A 34 -7.42 -0.42 14.67
N ARG A 35 -6.26 -1.03 14.96
CA ARG A 35 -5.98 -2.46 14.72
C ARG A 35 -6.17 -2.88 13.25
N TYR A 36 -5.91 -1.99 12.31
CA TYR A 36 -5.98 -2.26 10.86
C TYR A 36 -4.70 -2.87 10.29
N VAL A 37 -3.80 -3.39 11.13
CA VAL A 37 -2.52 -3.97 10.71
C VAL A 37 -2.74 -5.17 9.76
N ILE A 38 -3.70 -6.04 10.09
CA ILE A 38 -4.04 -7.22 9.26
C ILE A 38 -4.59 -6.77 7.90
N LEU A 39 -5.43 -5.73 7.90
CA LEU A 39 -5.99 -5.12 6.68
C LEU A 39 -4.88 -4.61 5.75
N ALA A 40 -3.94 -3.82 6.30
CA ALA A 40 -2.82 -3.27 5.54
C ALA A 40 -1.94 -4.37 4.94
N GLY A 41 -1.61 -5.41 5.73
CA GLY A 41 -0.87 -6.58 5.25
C GLY A 41 -1.62 -7.36 4.16
N GLY A 42 -2.93 -7.56 4.34
CA GLY A 42 -3.77 -8.25 3.37
C GLY A 42 -3.86 -7.54 2.03
N VAL A 43 -4.00 -6.21 2.03
CA VAL A 43 -3.98 -5.41 0.78
C VAL A 43 -2.60 -5.47 0.12
N ALA A 44 -1.52 -5.35 0.89
CA ALA A 44 -0.16 -5.38 0.34
C ALA A 44 0.17 -6.72 -0.35
N HIS A 45 -0.23 -7.86 0.23
CA HIS A 45 0.05 -9.16 -0.38
C HIS A 45 -0.95 -9.51 -1.48
N ALA A 46 -2.20 -9.08 -1.37
CA ALA A 46 -3.16 -9.29 -2.44
C ALA A 46 -2.87 -8.40 -3.67
N ALA A 47 -2.19 -7.26 -3.51
CA ALA A 47 -1.68 -6.43 -4.61
C ALA A 47 -0.82 -7.21 -5.60
N TYR A 48 -0.18 -8.30 -5.14
CA TYR A 48 0.57 -9.23 -5.97
C TYR A 48 -0.28 -9.85 -7.09
N GLY A 49 -1.58 -10.06 -6.85
CA GLY A 49 -2.54 -10.49 -7.86
C GLY A 49 -2.68 -9.48 -9.01
N GLY A 50 -2.64 -8.18 -8.69
CA GLY A 50 -2.64 -7.11 -9.68
C GLY A 50 -1.39 -7.05 -10.53
N VAL A 51 -0.23 -7.34 -9.93
CA VAL A 51 1.05 -7.47 -10.65
C VAL A 51 0.97 -8.62 -11.65
N GLY A 52 0.57 -9.81 -11.22
CA GLY A 52 0.42 -10.96 -12.11
C GLY A 52 -0.60 -10.72 -13.22
N LEU A 53 -1.75 -10.11 -12.91
CA LEU A 53 -2.77 -9.77 -13.90
C LEU A 53 -2.23 -8.78 -14.96
N ALA A 54 -1.49 -7.75 -14.54
CA ALA A 54 -0.91 -6.79 -15.47
C ALA A 54 0.15 -7.43 -16.38
N LEU A 55 0.97 -8.32 -15.83
CA LEU A 55 1.94 -9.10 -16.63
C LEU A 55 1.23 -9.94 -17.69
N TYR A 56 0.19 -10.66 -17.32
CA TYR A 56 -0.59 -11.47 -18.24
C TYR A 56 -1.29 -10.63 -19.32
N ALA A 57 -1.78 -9.44 -18.96
CA ALA A 57 -2.41 -8.51 -19.90
C ALA A 57 -1.38 -7.72 -20.76
N GLY A 58 -0.08 -7.86 -20.52
CA GLY A 58 0.96 -7.10 -21.21
C GLY A 58 1.00 -5.61 -20.83
N ILE A 59 0.43 -5.23 -19.68
CA ILE A 59 0.40 -3.87 -19.14
C ILE A 59 1.57 -3.70 -18.15
N SER A 60 1.97 -2.45 -17.86
CA SER A 60 3.01 -2.20 -16.87
C SER A 60 2.63 -2.73 -15.47
N PRO A 61 3.51 -3.50 -14.81
CA PRO A 61 3.27 -4.05 -13.47
C PRO A 61 2.94 -2.98 -12.42
N ARG A 62 3.52 -1.78 -12.56
CA ARG A 62 3.26 -0.62 -11.69
C ARG A 62 1.78 -0.22 -11.71
N VAL A 63 1.18 -0.14 -12.90
CA VAL A 63 -0.24 0.23 -13.05
C VAL A 63 -1.14 -0.88 -12.50
N GLY A 64 -0.79 -2.14 -12.76
CA GLY A 64 -1.47 -3.30 -12.18
C GLY A 64 -1.50 -3.27 -10.66
N ALA A 65 -0.33 -3.08 -10.04
CA ALA A 65 -0.18 -3.03 -8.59
C ALA A 65 -1.02 -1.90 -7.98
N VAL A 66 -0.88 -0.66 -8.49
CA VAL A 66 -1.59 0.50 -7.94
C VAL A 66 -3.10 0.38 -8.14
N GLY A 67 -3.54 0.05 -9.37
CA GLY A 67 -4.95 -0.05 -9.69
C GLY A 67 -5.65 -1.15 -8.90
N PHE A 68 -5.05 -2.34 -8.82
CA PHE A 68 -5.59 -3.46 -8.07
C PHE A 68 -5.59 -3.18 -6.56
N SER A 69 -4.52 -2.60 -6.02
CA SER A 69 -4.45 -2.23 -4.60
C SER A 69 -5.53 -1.22 -4.23
N LEU A 70 -5.79 -0.23 -5.09
CA LEU A 70 -6.82 0.77 -4.85
C LEU A 70 -8.22 0.14 -4.87
N ALA A 71 -8.51 -0.68 -5.88
CA ALA A 71 -9.78 -1.41 -5.98
C ALA A 71 -10.00 -2.30 -4.75
N LEU A 72 -8.95 -2.98 -4.31
CA LEU A 72 -9.01 -3.86 -3.16
C LEU A 72 -9.16 -3.10 -1.84
N ALA A 73 -8.45 -1.98 -1.68
CA ALA A 73 -8.59 -1.11 -0.51
C ALA A 73 -10.01 -0.56 -0.39
N LEU A 74 -10.63 -0.14 -1.50
CA LEU A 74 -12.04 0.31 -1.53
C LEU A 74 -13.01 -0.82 -1.20
N PHE A 75 -12.81 -2.01 -1.79
CA PHE A 75 -13.61 -3.18 -1.47
C PHE A 75 -13.51 -3.53 0.02
N MET A 76 -12.30 -3.49 0.57
CA MET A 76 -12.06 -3.79 1.97
C MET A 76 -12.64 -2.73 2.90
N ALA A 77 -12.55 -1.44 2.55
CA ALA A 77 -13.22 -0.38 3.30
C ALA A 77 -14.74 -0.62 3.36
N TRP A 78 -15.35 -1.03 2.25
CA TRP A 78 -16.77 -1.39 2.21
C TRP A 78 -17.10 -2.62 3.07
N VAL A 79 -16.25 -3.65 3.05
CA VAL A 79 -16.41 -4.84 3.91
C VAL A 79 -16.33 -4.48 5.39
N MET A 80 -15.37 -3.63 5.77
CA MET A 80 -15.20 -3.17 7.15
C MET A 80 -16.46 -2.44 7.65
N LEU A 81 -17.07 -1.61 6.81
CA LEU A 81 -18.28 -0.86 7.17
C LEU A 81 -19.53 -1.74 7.30
N LYS A 82 -19.67 -2.80 6.48
CA LYS A 82 -20.88 -3.65 6.48
C LYS A 82 -20.79 -4.94 7.28
N LYS A 83 -19.60 -5.52 7.41
CA LYS A 83 -19.38 -6.88 7.95
C LYS A 83 -18.15 -6.95 8.85
N ALA A 84 -17.99 -5.98 9.74
CA ALA A 84 -16.85 -5.90 10.68
C ALA A 84 -16.56 -7.24 11.40
N ALA A 85 -17.59 -7.98 11.83
CA ALA A 85 -17.43 -9.25 12.55
C ALA A 85 -16.77 -10.39 11.75
N ARG A 86 -16.67 -10.29 10.42
CA ARG A 86 -16.02 -11.28 9.54
C ARG A 86 -14.84 -10.71 8.77
N ALA A 87 -14.44 -9.48 9.07
CA ALA A 87 -13.40 -8.78 8.33
C ALA A 87 -12.09 -9.57 8.29
N ASP A 88 -11.62 -10.08 9.44
CA ASP A 88 -10.36 -10.82 9.55
C ASP A 88 -10.33 -12.05 8.63
N SER A 89 -11.41 -12.83 8.59
CA SER A 89 -11.51 -13.99 7.71
C SER A 89 -11.53 -13.59 6.24
N ILE A 90 -12.23 -12.51 5.89
CA ILE A 90 -12.29 -12.01 4.51
C ILE A 90 -10.91 -11.50 4.06
N ILE A 91 -10.19 -10.80 4.94
CA ILE A 91 -8.83 -10.33 4.67
C ILE A 91 -7.90 -11.53 4.39
N GLY A 92 -7.99 -12.59 5.19
CA GLY A 92 -7.20 -13.81 4.98
C GLY A 92 -7.47 -14.49 3.63
N VAL A 93 -8.74 -14.57 3.22
CA VAL A 93 -9.12 -15.12 1.90
C VAL A 93 -8.58 -14.24 0.77
N ILE A 94 -8.68 -12.92 0.89
CA ILE A 94 -8.19 -11.97 -0.11
C ILE A 94 -6.67 -12.04 -0.24
N TRP A 95 -5.97 -12.12 0.89
CA TRP A 95 -4.52 -12.31 0.91
C TRP A 95 -4.14 -13.56 0.14
N ALA A 96 -4.69 -14.72 0.52
CA ALA A 96 -4.34 -16.00 -0.10
C ALA A 96 -4.71 -16.04 -1.59
N SER A 97 -5.90 -15.55 -1.94
CA SER A 97 -6.38 -15.53 -3.32
C SER A 97 -5.61 -14.55 -4.20
N GLY A 98 -5.26 -13.37 -3.70
CA GLY A 98 -4.45 -12.38 -4.45
C GLY A 98 -3.04 -12.89 -4.72
N MET A 99 -2.38 -13.48 -3.71
CA MET A 99 -1.08 -14.14 -3.89
C MET A 99 -1.15 -15.28 -4.92
N ALA A 100 -2.13 -16.17 -4.77
CA ALA A 100 -2.32 -17.29 -5.69
C ALA A 100 -2.60 -16.83 -7.12
N ALA A 101 -3.49 -15.84 -7.29
CA ALA A 101 -3.80 -15.26 -8.59
C ALA A 101 -2.55 -14.64 -9.24
N GLY A 102 -1.72 -13.94 -8.46
CA GLY A 102 -0.46 -13.35 -8.96
C GLY A 102 0.49 -14.41 -9.52
N ILE A 103 0.65 -15.52 -8.81
CA ILE A 103 1.48 -16.65 -9.25
C ILE A 103 0.89 -17.31 -10.51
N ILE A 104 -0.41 -17.59 -10.51
CA ILE A 104 -1.08 -18.25 -11.64
C ILE A 104 -0.97 -17.41 -12.91
N PHE A 105 -1.26 -16.10 -12.84
CA PHE A 105 -1.16 -15.24 -14.02
C PHE A 105 0.28 -15.07 -14.52
N ALA A 106 1.26 -15.03 -13.60
CA ALA A 106 2.66 -15.00 -13.98
C ALA A 106 3.10 -16.29 -14.70
N ASP A 107 2.71 -17.46 -14.19
CA ASP A 107 3.01 -18.77 -14.79
C ASP A 107 2.37 -18.93 -16.19
N LEU A 108 1.17 -18.37 -16.36
CA LEU A 108 0.48 -18.34 -17.66
C LEU A 108 1.11 -17.36 -18.67
N THR A 109 2.02 -16.48 -18.25
CA THR A 109 2.61 -15.45 -19.11
C THR A 109 3.86 -16.00 -19.83
N PRO A 110 3.83 -16.23 -21.16
CA PRO A 110 4.93 -16.84 -21.88
C PRO A 110 6.16 -15.93 -21.93
N GLY A 111 7.33 -16.45 -21.54
CA GLY A 111 8.62 -15.76 -21.60
C GLY A 111 8.97 -14.93 -20.35
N TYR A 112 8.12 -14.91 -19.33
CA TYR A 112 8.38 -14.20 -18.07
C TYR A 112 8.94 -15.16 -17.01
N GLY A 113 10.28 -15.25 -16.95
CA GLY A 113 11.00 -16.14 -16.02
C GLY A 113 11.68 -15.43 -14.84
N SER A 114 11.40 -14.13 -14.62
CA SER A 114 12.22 -13.30 -13.72
C SER A 114 11.44 -12.77 -12.51
N ASP A 115 11.89 -13.24 -11.34
CA ASP A 115 11.85 -12.64 -10.01
C ASP A 115 10.54 -11.95 -9.59
N LEU A 116 9.41 -12.66 -9.73
CA LEU A 116 8.12 -12.22 -9.18
C LEU A 116 8.25 -11.92 -7.67
N MET A 117 9.10 -12.66 -6.97
CA MET A 117 9.44 -12.41 -5.56
C MET A 117 10.06 -11.03 -5.33
N SER A 118 10.82 -10.48 -6.29
CA SER A 118 11.31 -9.09 -6.23
C SER A 118 10.17 -8.07 -6.19
N TYR A 119 9.01 -8.35 -6.80
CA TYR A 119 7.84 -7.48 -6.67
C TYR A 119 7.16 -7.58 -5.31
N LEU A 120 7.25 -8.75 -4.64
CA LEU A 120 6.67 -8.95 -3.31
C LEU A 120 7.48 -8.24 -2.23
N PHE A 121 8.81 -8.35 -2.30
CA PHE A 121 9.72 -7.78 -1.29
C PHE A 121 10.26 -6.39 -1.67
N GLY A 122 10.30 -6.07 -2.97
CA GLY A 122 10.80 -4.82 -3.50
C GLY A 122 12.33 -4.69 -3.47
N SER A 123 12.83 -3.68 -4.17
CA SER A 123 14.21 -3.21 -4.05
C SER A 123 14.22 -1.69 -3.98
N ILE A 124 14.70 -1.13 -2.87
CA ILE A 124 14.80 0.32 -2.70
C ILE A 124 15.80 0.96 -3.68
N LEU A 125 16.74 0.17 -4.22
CA LEU A 125 17.70 0.63 -5.21
C LEU A 125 17.09 0.77 -6.61
N ALA A 126 15.96 0.10 -6.88
CA ALA A 126 15.28 0.14 -8.17
C ALA A 126 14.32 1.33 -8.32
N VAL A 127 14.24 2.21 -7.32
CA VAL A 127 13.32 3.36 -7.32
C VAL A 127 13.73 4.38 -8.39
N THR A 128 12.79 4.69 -9.28
CA THR A 128 12.97 5.68 -10.34
C THR A 128 12.56 7.09 -9.86
N PRO A 129 13.02 8.17 -10.53
CA PRO A 129 12.58 9.53 -10.21
C PRO A 129 11.06 9.72 -10.30
N GLU A 130 10.39 9.02 -11.23
CA GLU A 130 8.93 9.02 -11.34
C GLU A 130 8.24 8.44 -10.09
N ASP A 131 8.78 7.33 -9.56
CA ASP A 131 8.28 6.75 -8.31
C ASP A 131 8.41 7.74 -7.16
N LEU A 132 9.49 8.52 -7.13
CA LEU A 132 9.70 9.55 -6.11
C LEU A 132 8.66 10.66 -6.19
N HIS A 133 8.29 11.10 -7.39
CA HIS A 133 7.21 12.07 -7.57
C HIS A 133 5.86 11.51 -7.11
N LEU A 134 5.58 10.24 -7.40
CA LEU A 134 4.36 9.58 -6.92
C LEU A 134 4.34 9.46 -5.39
N MET A 135 5.45 9.05 -4.77
CA MET A 135 5.58 8.98 -3.30
C MET A 135 5.41 10.36 -2.65
N ALA A 136 6.01 11.40 -3.24
CA ALA A 136 5.87 12.77 -2.75
C ALA A 136 4.43 13.28 -2.89
N ALA A 137 3.75 12.98 -4.00
CA ALA A 137 2.34 13.31 -4.20
C ALA A 137 1.43 12.60 -3.19
N LEU A 138 1.68 11.32 -2.92
CA LEU A 138 0.95 10.54 -1.90
C LEU A 138 1.18 11.10 -0.49
N LEU A 139 2.42 11.48 -0.16
CA LEU A 139 2.73 12.13 1.12
C LEU A 139 2.03 13.48 1.23
N ALA A 140 2.07 14.31 0.19
CA ALA A 140 1.38 15.59 0.17
C ALA A 140 -0.14 15.42 0.34
N ALA A 141 -0.73 14.43 -0.34
CA ALA A 141 -2.14 14.09 -0.17
C ALA A 141 -2.45 13.65 1.27
N ALA A 142 -1.64 12.75 1.84
CA ALA A 142 -1.80 12.30 3.22
C ALA A 142 -1.66 13.46 4.22
N MET A 143 -0.71 14.39 4.02
CA MET A 143 -0.54 15.57 4.86
C MET A 143 -1.70 16.57 4.71
N SER A 144 -2.21 16.75 3.49
CA SER A 144 -3.32 17.66 3.21
C SER A 144 -4.60 17.27 3.95
N VAL A 145 -4.78 15.98 4.22
CA VAL A 145 -5.90 15.45 5.02
C VAL A 145 -5.50 15.27 6.50
N GLY A 146 -4.29 14.80 6.77
CA GLY A 146 -3.85 14.46 8.12
C GLY A 146 -3.61 15.69 9.01
N ILE A 147 -3.13 16.81 8.46
CA ILE A 147 -2.79 18.00 9.26
C ILE A 147 -4.05 18.77 9.68
N PRO A 148 -4.95 19.19 8.77
CA PRO A 148 -6.09 20.02 9.15
C PRO A 148 -7.08 19.27 10.05
N TRP A 149 -7.25 17.96 9.82
CA TRP A 149 -8.17 17.11 10.58
C TRP A 149 -7.47 16.25 11.65
N SER A 150 -6.28 16.64 12.08
CA SER A 150 -5.49 15.85 13.05
C SER A 150 -6.23 15.59 14.36
N ARG A 151 -7.04 16.55 14.84
CA ARG A 151 -7.80 16.42 16.10
C ARG A 151 -9.00 15.50 15.94
N GLU A 152 -9.70 15.62 14.82
CA GLU A 152 -10.87 14.85 14.42
C GLU A 152 -10.48 13.39 14.18
N ILE A 153 -9.40 13.16 13.42
CA ILE A 153 -8.86 11.82 13.17
C ILE A 153 -8.41 11.18 14.48
N ALA A 154 -7.76 11.94 15.38
CA ALA A 154 -7.38 11.42 16.70
C ALA A 154 -8.61 11.05 17.54
N ALA A 155 -9.60 11.95 17.66
CA ALA A 155 -10.83 11.69 18.39
C ALA A 155 -11.54 10.44 17.86
N PHE A 156 -11.75 10.37 16.55
CA PHE A 156 -12.34 9.21 15.88
C PHE A 156 -11.52 7.93 16.09
N SER A 157 -10.18 8.03 16.12
CA SER A 157 -9.31 6.87 16.31
C SER A 157 -9.41 6.25 17.70
N TYR A 158 -9.53 7.08 18.74
CA TYR A 158 -9.62 6.62 20.12
C TYR A 158 -11.04 6.24 20.55
N ASP A 159 -12.04 7.04 20.18
CA ASP A 159 -13.43 6.83 20.59
C ASP A 159 -14.39 7.39 19.53
N GLU A 160 -15.02 6.50 18.78
CA GLU A 160 -15.97 6.86 17.73
C GLU A 160 -17.27 7.46 18.28
N ASP A 161 -17.71 7.01 19.46
CA ASP A 161 -18.94 7.52 20.08
C ASP A 161 -18.72 8.93 20.62
N PHE A 162 -17.56 9.19 21.25
CA PHE A 162 -17.17 10.54 21.66
C PHE A 162 -17.04 11.47 20.45
N ALA A 163 -16.40 11.02 19.36
CA ALA A 163 -16.29 11.82 18.14
C ALA A 163 -17.67 12.21 17.58
N ARG A 164 -18.62 11.27 17.55
CA ARG A 164 -20.00 11.53 17.10
C ARG A 164 -20.71 12.58 17.96
N THR A 165 -20.54 12.55 19.29
CA THR A 165 -21.14 13.57 20.17
C THR A 165 -20.56 14.97 19.95
N ARG A 166 -19.33 15.05 19.43
CA ARG A 166 -18.64 16.29 19.10
C ARG A 166 -18.98 16.81 17.69
N GLY A 167 -19.86 16.12 16.96
CA GLY A 167 -20.26 16.48 15.60
C GLY A 167 -19.20 16.16 14.54
N VAL A 168 -18.28 15.24 14.86
CA VAL A 168 -17.24 14.71 13.97
C VAL A 168 -17.69 13.37 13.38
#